data_AF-A0A0F6NCN4-F1
#
_entry.id   AF-A0A0F6NCN4-F1
#
_cell.length_a   1.000
_cell.length_b   1.000
_cell.length_c   1.000
_cell.angle_alpha   90.00
_cell.angle_beta   90.00
_cell.angle_gamma   90.00
#
_symmetry.space_group_name_H-M   'P 1'
#
loop_
_entity.id
_entity.type
_entity.pdbx_description
1 polymer ?
#
loop_
_entity_poly.entity_id
_entity_poly.type
_entity_poly.pdbx_seq_one_letter_code
_entity_poly.pdbx_strand_id
1 'polypeptide(L)'
;LLSYIKVVMPAVGALQAARLIHATLLRHVLNAPTEFHDTTPVGRIISRFSKDIDTIDFLLPHTMITFVWFVFEVFATIVVISISTPISLAVIVPIAFVYYFAQRFYVATSRQLMRLESVSR
;
A
#
# COMPACT_ATOMS: atom_id res chain seq x y z
N LEU A 1 21.58 8.47 -14.41
CA LEU A 1 20.73 9.54 -13.84
C LEU A 1 19.28 9.10 -13.63
N LEU A 2 18.50 8.78 -14.68
CA LEU A 2 17.09 8.37 -14.52
C LEU A 2 16.90 7.11 -13.65
N SER A 3 17.73 6.07 -13.84
CA SER A 3 17.70 4.86 -12.99
C SER A 3 17.97 5.18 -11.52
N TYR A 4 18.89 6.12 -11.26
CA TYR A 4 19.24 6.54 -9.89
C TYR A 4 18.08 7.27 -9.21
N ILE A 5 17.42 8.20 -9.92
CA ILE A 5 16.25 8.93 -9.42
C ILE A 5 15.09 7.97 -9.10
N LYS A 6 14.86 6.97 -9.97
CA LYS A 6 13.80 5.96 -9.79
C LYS A 6 13.93 5.13 -8.51
N VAL A 7 15.15 4.94 -8.01
CA VAL A 7 15.40 4.15 -6.80
C VAL A 7 15.52 5.05 -5.57
N VAL A 8 16.30 6.12 -5.67
CA VAL A 8 16.68 6.93 -4.50
C VAL A 8 15.53 7.81 -4.01
N MET A 9 14.75 8.42 -4.92
CA MET A 9 13.68 9.34 -4.53
C MET A 9 12.56 8.64 -3.74
N PRO A 10 12.03 7.47 -4.16
CA PRO A 10 11.06 6.73 -3.37
C PRO A 10 11.64 6.18 -2.06
N ALA A 11 12.91 5.74 -2.05
CA ALA A 11 13.56 5.23 -0.86
C ALA A 11 13.70 6.30 0.25
N VAL A 12 14.13 7.51 -0.12
CA VAL A 12 14.24 8.64 0.82
C VAL A 12 12.86 9.08 1.31
N GLY A 13 11.87 9.15 0.40
CA GLY A 13 10.48 9.48 0.77
C GLY A 13 9.86 8.46 1.73
N ALA A 14 10.08 7.17 1.48
CA ALA A 14 9.63 6.09 2.36
C ALA A 14 10.27 6.18 3.75
N LEU A 15 11.59 6.41 3.81
CA LEU A 15 12.30 6.58 5.08
C LEU A 15 11.79 7.79 5.87
N GLN A 16 11.52 8.91 5.20
CA GLN A 16 10.97 10.09 5.85
C GLN A 16 9.55 9.85 6.38
N ALA A 17 8.71 9.16 5.59
CA ALA A 17 7.36 8.78 6.01
C ALA A 17 7.38 7.83 7.23
N ALA A 18 8.22 6.79 7.19
CA ALA A 18 8.44 5.87 8.30
C ALA A 18 8.80 6.61 9.59
N ARG A 19 9.80 7.50 9.52
CA ARG A 19 10.22 8.31 10.68
C ARG A 19 9.10 9.19 11.24
N LEU A 20 8.32 9.81 10.37
CA LEU A 20 7.21 10.68 10.77
C LEU A 20 6.08 9.88 11.45
N ILE A 21 5.73 8.71 10.90
CA ILE A 21 4.70 7.84 11.47
C ILE A 21 5.17 7.29 12.82
N HIS A 22 6.40 6.81 12.92
CA HIS A 22 6.98 6.31 14.17
C HIS A 22 7.00 7.40 15.26
N ALA A 23 7.49 8.60 14.95
CA ALA A 23 7.55 9.71 15.91
C ALA A 23 6.14 10.15 16.35
N THR A 24 5.19 10.18 15.42
CA THR A 24 3.79 10.51 15.73
C THR A 24 3.18 9.46 16.64
N LEU A 25 3.36 8.18 16.33
CA LEU A 25 2.78 7.09 17.11
C LEU A 25 3.40 7.01 18.51
N LEU A 26 4.72 7.16 18.63
CA LEU A 26 5.41 7.24 19.93
C LEU A 26 4.86 8.41 20.77
N ARG A 27 4.71 9.59 20.17
CA ARG A 27 4.16 10.76 20.87
C ARG A 27 2.73 10.51 21.36
N HIS A 28 1.89 9.82 20.59
CA HIS A 28 0.51 9.52 21.02
C HIS A 28 0.49 8.49 22.16
N VAL A 29 1.33 7.45 22.10
CA VAL A 29 1.41 6.44 23.15
C VAL A 29 1.91 7.02 24.47
N LEU A 30 2.90 7.94 24.41
CA LEU A 30 3.46 8.60 25.60
C LEU A 30 2.47 9.59 26.24
N ASN A 31 1.64 10.26 25.44
CA ASN A 31 0.63 11.21 25.93
C ASN A 31 -0.74 10.56 26.16
N ALA A 32 -0.84 9.24 26.08
CA ALA A 32 -2.08 8.53 26.34
C ALA A 32 -2.46 8.62 27.85
N PRO A 33 -3.75 8.61 28.20
CA PRO A 33 -4.18 8.61 29.60
C PRO A 33 -3.64 7.39 30.33
N THR A 34 -3.41 7.51 31.63
CA THR A 34 -2.88 6.41 32.47
C THR A 34 -3.76 5.17 32.41
N GLU A 35 -5.08 5.33 32.28
CA GLU A 35 -6.04 4.24 32.06
C GLU A 35 -5.70 3.35 30.85
N PHE A 36 -5.12 3.94 29.79
CA PHE A 36 -4.67 3.18 28.63
C PHE A 36 -3.46 2.30 28.96
N HIS A 37 -2.52 2.80 29.78
CA HIS A 37 -1.35 2.03 30.20
C HIS A 37 -1.69 0.95 31.24
N ASP A 38 -2.74 1.16 32.05
CA ASP A 38 -3.21 0.17 33.02
C ASP A 38 -4.02 -0.97 32.36
N THR A 39 -4.80 -0.65 31.33
CA THR A 39 -5.65 -1.63 30.62
C THR A 39 -4.89 -2.40 29.53
N THR A 40 -3.84 -1.82 28.94
CA THR A 40 -3.05 -2.48 27.90
C THR A 40 -1.66 -2.85 28.40
N PRO A 41 -1.32 -4.15 28.48
CA PRO A 41 -0.01 -4.55 28.97
C PRO A 41 1.08 -4.05 28.02
N VAL A 42 2.18 -3.53 28.58
CA VAL A 42 3.32 -2.97 27.83
C VAL A 42 3.83 -3.95 26.74
N GLY A 43 3.83 -5.25 27.02
CA GLY A 43 4.19 -6.27 26.03
C GLY A 43 3.33 -6.29 24.77
N ARG A 44 2.02 -5.98 24.88
CA ARG A 44 1.11 -5.87 23.72
C ARG A 44 1.39 -4.61 22.91
N ILE A 45 1.71 -3.50 23.57
CA ILE A 45 2.09 -2.25 22.91
C ILE A 45 3.38 -2.47 22.11
N ILE A 46 4.41 -3.08 22.72
CA ILE A 46 5.68 -3.39 22.06
C ILE A 46 5.48 -4.37 20.89
N SER A 47 4.66 -5.41 21.06
CA SER A 47 4.37 -6.37 20.00
C SER A 47 3.70 -5.74 18.78
N ARG A 48 2.72 -4.84 19.00
CA ARG A 48 2.09 -4.08 17.91
C ARG A 48 3.07 -3.10 17.28
N PHE A 49 3.79 -2.34 18.10
CA PHE A 49 4.78 -1.39 17.62
C PHE A 49 5.83 -2.08 16.74
N SER A 50 6.39 -3.21 17.18
CA SER A 50 7.38 -3.94 16.40
C SER A 50 6.82 -4.47 15.08
N LYS A 51 5.62 -5.07 15.09
CA LYS A 51 5.03 -5.68 13.89
C LYS A 51 4.52 -4.65 12.88
N ASP A 52 3.89 -3.59 13.38
CA ASP A 52 3.30 -2.55 12.54
C ASP A 52 4.39 -1.64 11.95
N ILE A 53 5.44 -1.31 12.72
CA ILE A 53 6.60 -0.55 12.22
C ILE A 53 7.33 -1.33 11.13
N ASP A 54 7.57 -2.64 11.32
CA ASP A 54 8.22 -3.48 10.29
C ASP A 54 7.42 -3.49 8.97
N THR A 55 6.09 -3.52 9.08
CA THR A 55 5.19 -3.43 7.93
C THR A 55 5.27 -2.06 7.24
N ILE A 56 5.36 -0.97 8.01
CA ILE A 56 5.47 0.40 7.51
C ILE A 56 6.84 0.68 6.88
N ASP A 57 7.90 0.06 7.39
CA ASP A 57 9.28 0.32 6.94
C ASP A 57 9.62 -0.46 5.67
N PHE A 58 9.10 -1.68 5.51
CA PHE A 58 9.47 -2.55 4.39
C PHE A 58 8.31 -2.85 3.43
N LEU A 59 7.20 -3.37 3.95
CA LEU A 59 6.11 -3.88 3.09
C LEU A 59 5.37 -2.75 2.37
N LEU A 60 5.03 -1.68 3.10
CA LEU A 60 4.24 -0.58 2.57
C LEU A 60 4.99 0.21 1.49
N PRO A 61 6.26 0.62 1.66
CA PRO A 61 7.04 1.28 0.62
C PRO A 61 7.22 0.39 -0.61
N HIS A 62 7.53 -0.89 -0.41
CA HIS A 62 7.72 -1.83 -1.52
C HIS A 62 6.44 -1.98 -2.36
N THR A 63 5.30 -2.17 -1.70
CA THR A 63 3.99 -2.29 -2.36
C THR A 63 3.62 -0.98 -3.08
N MET A 64 3.86 0.17 -2.47
CA MET A 64 3.56 1.48 -3.05
C MET A 64 4.41 1.77 -4.29
N ILE A 65 5.73 1.51 -4.22
CA ILE A 65 6.63 1.66 -5.36
C ILE A 65 6.13 0.79 -6.51
N THR A 66 5.89 -0.50 -6.23
CA THR A 66 5.43 -1.47 -7.23
C THR A 66 4.08 -1.06 -7.85
N PHE A 67 3.14 -0.58 -7.04
CA PHE A 67 1.86 -0.06 -7.52
C PHE A 67 2.03 1.12 -8.48
N VAL A 68 2.86 2.11 -8.10
CA VAL A 68 3.15 3.27 -8.95
C VAL A 68 3.78 2.83 -10.27
N TRP A 69 4.74 1.90 -10.24
CA TRP A 69 5.34 1.32 -11.44
C TRP A 69 4.31 0.70 -12.37
N PHE A 70 3.42 -0.16 -11.87
CA PHE A 70 2.37 -0.78 -12.68
C PHE A 70 1.40 0.23 -13.28
N VAL A 71 1.01 1.26 -12.52
CA VAL A 71 0.13 2.32 -13.03
C VAL A 71 0.79 3.05 -14.21
N PHE A 72 2.06 3.44 -14.08
CA PHE A 72 2.80 4.09 -15.16
C PHE A 72 3.01 3.16 -16.36
N GLU A 73 3.30 1.88 -16.13
CA GLU A 73 3.51 0.89 -17.19
C GLU A 73 2.23 0.64 -18.00
N VAL A 74 1.09 0.45 -17.33
CA VAL A 74 -0.21 0.28 -17.99
C VAL A 74 -0.57 1.54 -18.77
N PHE A 75 -0.38 2.72 -18.17
CA PHE A 75 -0.66 3.99 -18.84
C PHE A 75 0.22 4.18 -20.09
N ALA A 76 1.53 3.95 -19.98
CA ALA A 76 2.45 4.03 -21.12
C ALA A 76 2.07 3.05 -22.23
N THR A 77 1.74 1.82 -21.88
CA THR A 77 1.29 0.80 -22.83
C THR A 77 0.04 1.24 -23.58
N ILE A 78 -0.96 1.78 -22.88
CA ILE A 78 -2.19 2.31 -23.51
C ILE A 78 -1.86 3.46 -24.47
N VAL A 79 -0.99 4.39 -24.07
CA VAL A 79 -0.59 5.52 -24.93
C VAL A 79 0.10 5.03 -26.20
N VAL A 80 1.07 4.11 -26.08
CA VAL A 80 1.80 3.54 -27.23
C VAL A 80 0.86 2.82 -28.18
N ILE A 81 -0.04 1.99 -27.66
CA ILE A 81 -1.04 1.27 -28.47
C ILE A 81 -1.99 2.25 -29.16
N SER A 82 -2.43 3.31 -28.46
CA SER A 82 -3.35 4.31 -29.01
C SER A 82 -2.74 5.08 -30.18
N ILE A 83 -1.44 5.40 -30.12
CA ILE A 83 -0.72 6.06 -31.22
C ILE A 83 -0.51 5.11 -32.39
N SER A 84 -0.15 3.84 -32.11
CA SER A 84 0.14 2.84 -33.15
C SER A 84 -1.12 2.40 -33.91
N THR A 85 -2.24 2.20 -33.20
CA THR A 85 -3.48 1.71 -33.79
C THR A 85 -4.69 2.26 -33.03
N PRO A 86 -5.24 3.42 -33.41
CA PRO A 86 -6.30 4.08 -32.64
C PRO A 86 -7.60 3.27 -32.55
N ILE A 87 -7.87 2.36 -33.50
CA ILE A 87 -9.07 1.49 -33.45
C ILE A 87 -9.06 0.53 -32.25
N SER A 88 -7.88 0.20 -31.71
CA SER A 88 -7.72 -0.73 -30.59
C SER A 88 -8.31 -0.21 -29.27
N LEU A 89 -8.45 1.12 -29.12
CA LEU A 89 -9.12 1.74 -27.98
C LEU A 89 -10.56 1.26 -27.82
N ALA A 90 -11.27 1.01 -28.93
CA ALA A 90 -12.64 0.50 -28.91
C ALA A 90 -12.73 -0.88 -28.25
N VAL A 91 -11.65 -1.67 -28.26
CA VAL A 91 -11.57 -2.99 -27.60
C VAL A 91 -11.08 -2.86 -26.16
N ILE A 92 -10.17 -1.92 -25.88
CA ILE A 92 -9.65 -1.67 -24.52
C ILE A 92 -10.75 -1.19 -23.57
N VAL A 93 -11.65 -0.31 -24.03
CA VAL A 93 -12.73 0.25 -23.21
C VAL A 93 -13.65 -0.84 -22.60
N PRO A 94 -14.25 -1.76 -23.38
CA PRO A 94 -15.09 -2.82 -22.80
C PRO A 94 -14.30 -3.78 -21.90
N ILE A 95 -13.04 -4.07 -22.22
CA ILE A 95 -12.18 -4.91 -21.36
C ILE A 95 -11.92 -4.20 -20.02
N ALA A 96 -11.57 -2.92 -20.04
CA ALA A 96 -11.34 -2.12 -18.83
C ALA A 96 -12.61 -2.03 -17.97
N PHE A 97 -13.79 -1.91 -18.60
CA PHE A 97 -15.07 -1.94 -17.91
C PHE A 97 -15.26 -3.28 -17.19
N VAL A 98 -15.14 -4.41 -17.88
CA VAL A 98 -15.25 -5.75 -17.26
C VAL A 98 -14.22 -5.94 -16.15
N TYR A 99 -12.97 -5.54 -16.38
CA TYR A 99 -11.90 -5.60 -15.39
C TYR A 99 -12.24 -4.81 -14.13
N TYR A 100 -12.81 -3.61 -14.26
CA TYR A 100 -13.24 -2.81 -13.11
C TYR A 100 -14.29 -3.51 -12.25
N PHE A 101 -15.31 -4.15 -12.86
CA PHE A 101 -16.28 -4.94 -12.09
C PHE A 101 -15.62 -6.14 -11.43
N ALA A 102 -14.83 -6.91 -12.19
CA ALA A 102 -14.11 -8.07 -11.67
C ALA A 102 -13.20 -7.70 -10.49
N GLN A 103 -12.45 -6.60 -10.61
CA GLN A 103 -11.59 -6.06 -9.54
C GLN A 103 -12.42 -5.68 -8.31
N ARG A 104 -13.56 -5.00 -8.49
CA ARG A 104 -14.43 -4.62 -7.37
C ARG A 104 -14.94 -5.86 -6.61
N PHE A 105 -15.38 -6.89 -7.32
CA PHE A 105 -15.80 -8.16 -6.72
C PHE A 105 -14.63 -8.86 -6.03
N TYR A 106 -13.50 -9.01 -6.72
CA TYR A 106 -12.30 -9.66 -6.19
C TYR A 106 -11.83 -9.01 -4.89
N VAL A 107 -11.73 -7.68 -4.85
CA VAL A 107 -11.28 -6.97 -3.65
C VAL A 107 -12.28 -7.14 -2.49
N ALA A 108 -13.59 -7.15 -2.76
CA ALA A 108 -14.59 -7.41 -1.73
C ALA A 108 -14.45 -8.83 -1.15
N THR A 109 -14.36 -9.84 -2.01
CA THR A 109 -14.20 -11.24 -1.62
C THR A 109 -12.87 -11.48 -0.90
N SER A 110 -11.76 -10.93 -1.41
CA SER A 110 -10.43 -11.05 -0.80
C SER A 110 -10.41 -10.51 0.62
N ARG A 111 -11.00 -9.33 0.86
CA ARG A 111 -11.12 -8.77 2.22
C ARG A 111 -11.96 -9.66 3.15
N GLN A 112 -13.02 -10.28 2.64
CA GLN A 112 -13.83 -11.21 3.44
C GLN A 112 -13.02 -12.47 3.79
N LEU A 113 -12.24 -13.00 2.83
CA LEU A 113 -11.36 -14.14 3.06
C LEU A 113 -10.31 -13.85 4.14
N MET A 114 -9.61 -12.71 4.05
CA MET A 114 -8.60 -12.32 5.04
C MET A 114 -9.20 -12.15 6.45
N ARG A 115 -10.46 -11.71 6.55
CA ARG A 115 -11.17 -11.65 7.84
C ARG A 115 -11.45 -13.05 8.39
N LEU A 116 -11.91 -13.99 7.55
CA LEU A 116 -12.15 -15.37 7.95
C LEU A 116 -10.85 -16.04 8.43
N GLU A 117 -9.76 -15.86 7.68
CA GLU A 117 -8.44 -16.38 8.05
C GLU A 117 -7.98 -15.85 9.42
N SER A 118 -8.25 -14.57 9.71
CA SER A 118 -7.90 -13.96 11.01
C SER A 118 -8.72 -14.45 12.20
N VAL A 119 -9.89 -15.07 11.96
CA VAL A 119 -10.77 -15.62 13.01
C VAL A 119 -10.53 -17.11 13.22
N SER A 120 -10.13 -17.84 12.18
CA SER A 120 -9.82 -19.27 12.26
C SER A 120 -8.42 -19.59 12.79
N ARG A 121 -7.56 -18.58 12.99
CA ARG A 121 -6.15 -18.71 13.37
C ARG A 121 -5.90 -18.11 14.74
#